data_AF-A0AA86M7D6-F1
#
_entry.id   AF-A0AA86M7D6-F1
#
_cell.length_a   1.000
_cell.length_b   1.000
_cell.length_c   1.000
_cell.angle_alpha   90.00
_cell.angle_beta   90.00
_cell.angle_gamma   90.00
#
_symmetry.space_group_name_H-M   'P 1'
#
loop_
_entity.id
_entity.type
_entity.pdbx_description
1 polymer ?
#
loop_
_entity_poly.entity_id
_entity_poly.type
_entity_poly.pdbx_seq_one_letter_code
_entity_poly.pdbx_strand_id
1 'polypeptide(L)'
;MATGKHTTFVWVHRSDGDALRAMAEANRNEERAWIAEQRERAGLHPSQPTPEPIRLEALALRPGTWPTQSHLLEAAMRVRLRAPELVGPWTPFTHEEQEAQRLPGRRYGTSKQKFTDKMALDIDPVLIDHAHLAAYRISEPIVAALITENLVGPGASRSRTARQRREELQAQIYTLGRIAREALAIVVGR
;
A
#
# COMPACT_ATOMS: atom_id res chain seq x y z
N MET A 1 2.13 -8.19 -20.43
CA MET A 1 1.61 -7.70 -19.14
C MET A 1 1.64 -8.87 -18.18
N ALA A 2 2.29 -8.75 -17.03
CA ALA A 2 2.32 -9.84 -16.05
C ALA A 2 0.91 -10.02 -15.47
N THR A 3 0.25 -11.11 -15.85
CA THR A 3 -1.02 -11.55 -15.25
C THR A 3 -0.71 -12.15 -13.89
N GLY A 4 -0.71 -11.33 -12.84
CA GLY A 4 -0.48 -11.77 -11.47
C GLY A 4 -0.42 -10.61 -10.48
N LYS A 5 -0.75 -10.86 -9.21
CA LYS A 5 -0.44 -9.93 -8.12
C LYS A 5 1.07 -9.86 -7.95
N HIS A 6 1.60 -8.68 -7.63
CA HIS A 6 3.01 -8.53 -7.29
C HIS A 6 3.17 -8.27 -5.79
N THR A 7 4.17 -8.93 -5.19
CA THR A 7 4.55 -8.65 -3.81
C THR A 7 5.08 -7.23 -3.72
N THR A 8 4.30 -6.37 -3.09
CA THR A 8 4.57 -4.97 -2.86
C THR A 8 5.00 -4.80 -1.41
N PHE A 9 6.14 -4.12 -1.20
CA PHE A 9 6.62 -3.80 0.14
C PHE A 9 6.12 -2.44 0.59
N VAL A 10 5.41 -2.41 1.72
CA VAL A 10 4.91 -1.17 2.33
C VAL A 10 5.48 -1.02 3.73
N TRP A 11 6.00 0.16 4.03
CA TRP A 11 6.45 0.52 5.37
C TRP A 11 5.37 1.32 6.11
N VAL A 12 4.95 0.80 7.25
CA VAL A 12 3.84 1.33 8.06
C VAL A 12 4.27 1.58 9.51
N HIS A 13 3.41 2.26 10.28
CA HIS A 13 3.58 2.26 11.74
C HIS A 13 3.30 0.86 12.27
N ARG A 14 4.08 0.43 13.26
CA ARG A 14 3.93 -0.89 13.88
C ARG A 14 2.51 -1.15 14.36
N SER A 15 1.87 -0.15 14.97
CA SER A 15 0.50 -0.29 15.48
C SER A 15 -0.55 -0.51 14.38
N ASP A 16 -0.37 0.10 13.19
CA ASP A 16 -1.28 -0.15 12.05
C ASP A 16 -1.04 -1.55 11.47
N GLY A 17 0.22 -1.97 11.37
CA GLY A 17 0.58 -3.32 10.91
C GLY A 17 0.08 -4.41 11.85
N ASP A 18 0.17 -4.19 13.18
CA ASP A 18 -0.36 -5.09 14.20
C ASP A 18 -1.89 -5.19 14.11
N ALA A 19 -2.60 -4.07 13.94
CA ALA A 19 -4.05 -4.05 13.78
C ALA A 19 -4.50 -4.83 12.52
N LEU A 20 -3.85 -4.59 11.37
CA LEU A 20 -4.15 -5.31 10.13
C LEU A 20 -3.89 -6.81 10.26
N ARG A 21 -2.82 -7.21 10.96
CA ARG A 21 -2.50 -8.62 11.25
C ARG A 21 -3.57 -9.26 12.14
N ALA A 22 -4.06 -8.55 13.15
CA ALA A 22 -5.13 -9.04 14.02
C ALA A 22 -6.44 -9.28 13.25
N MET A 23 -6.83 -8.34 12.38
CA MET A 23 -8.02 -8.50 11.51
C MET A 23 -7.88 -9.72 10.59
N ALA A 24 -6.72 -9.87 9.94
CA ALA A 24 -6.47 -11.00 9.04
C ALA A 24 -6.41 -12.35 9.78
N GLU A 25 -5.96 -12.37 11.04
CA GLU A 25 -5.97 -13.59 11.85
C GLU A 25 -7.39 -13.98 12.28
N ALA A 26 -8.24 -13.01 12.64
CA ALA A 26 -9.66 -13.26 12.90
C ALA A 26 -10.35 -13.89 11.69
N ASN A 27 -10.18 -13.29 10.50
CA ASN A 27 -10.71 -13.80 9.24
C ASN A 27 -10.20 -15.23 8.93
N ARG A 28 -8.91 -15.49 9.18
CA ARG A 28 -8.32 -16.83 8.99
C ARG A 28 -8.94 -17.87 9.92
N ASN A 29 -9.28 -17.48 11.16
CA ASN A 29 -9.93 -18.39 12.10
C ASN A 29 -11.37 -18.70 11.69
N GLU A 30 -12.10 -17.72 11.16
CA GLU A 30 -13.42 -17.95 10.55
C GLU A 30 -13.34 -18.85 9.31
N GLU A 31 -12.37 -18.62 8.41
CA GLU A 31 -12.11 -19.50 7.26
C GLU A 31 -11.83 -20.93 7.73
N ARG A 32 -10.98 -21.11 8.75
CA ARG A 32 -10.68 -22.43 9.33
C ARG A 32 -11.93 -23.11 9.91
N ALA A 33 -12.77 -22.37 10.63
CA ALA A 33 -14.01 -22.90 11.19
C ALA A 33 -14.97 -23.35 10.09
N TRP A 34 -15.13 -22.53 9.03
CA TRP A 34 -15.93 -22.89 7.86
C TRP A 34 -15.39 -24.15 7.15
N ILE A 35 -14.07 -24.25 6.94
CA ILE A 35 -13.45 -25.44 6.35
C ILE A 35 -13.70 -26.68 7.21
N ALA A 36 -13.61 -26.56 8.54
CA ALA A 36 -13.89 -27.66 9.46
C ALA A 36 -15.34 -28.14 9.34
N GLU A 37 -16.30 -27.21 9.26
CA GLU A 37 -17.72 -27.53 9.04
C GLU A 37 -17.94 -28.23 7.69
N GLN A 38 -17.34 -27.76 6.60
CA GLN A 38 -17.46 -28.43 5.30
C GLN A 38 -16.88 -29.84 5.32
N ARG A 39 -15.79 -30.06 6.07
CA ARG A 39 -15.19 -31.38 6.22
C ARG A 39 -16.09 -32.35 7.00
N GLU A 40 -16.72 -31.87 8.07
CA GLU A 40 -17.67 -32.64 8.86
C GLU A 40 -18.88 -33.05 8.02
N ARG A 41 -19.45 -32.10 7.25
CA ARG A 41 -20.56 -32.37 6.32
C ARG A 41 -20.19 -33.40 5.24
N ALA A 42 -18.93 -33.42 4.82
CA ALA A 42 -18.40 -34.41 3.87
C ALA A 42 -18.03 -35.75 4.53
N GLY A 43 -18.26 -35.92 5.85
CA GLY A 43 -17.96 -37.14 6.58
C GLY A 43 -16.46 -37.43 6.73
N LEU A 44 -15.62 -36.40 6.68
CA LEU A 44 -14.17 -36.56 6.68
C LEU A 44 -13.60 -36.67 8.09
N HIS A 45 -12.72 -37.64 8.29
CA HIS A 45 -11.95 -37.79 9.52
C HIS A 45 -10.91 -36.65 9.68
N PRO A 46 -10.55 -36.21 10.90
CA PRO A 46 -9.57 -35.14 11.12
C PRO A 46 -8.20 -35.35 10.45
N SER A 47 -7.75 -36.60 10.32
CA SER A 47 -6.46 -36.94 9.68
C SER A 47 -6.49 -36.90 8.15
N GLN A 48 -7.67 -36.83 7.52
CA GLN A 48 -7.78 -36.78 6.07
C GLN A 48 -7.43 -35.38 5.54
N PRO A 49 -6.82 -35.26 4.35
CA PRO A 49 -6.59 -33.95 3.73
C PRO A 49 -7.92 -33.30 3.33
N THR A 50 -7.97 -31.97 3.33
CA THR A 50 -9.16 -31.25 2.84
C THR A 50 -9.28 -31.44 1.32
N PRO A 51 -10.43 -31.93 0.80
CA PRO A 51 -10.66 -32.13 -0.62
C PRO A 51 -10.43 -30.86 -1.43
N GLU A 52 -9.98 -31.02 -2.67
CA GLU A 52 -9.74 -29.92 -3.59
C GLU A 52 -10.96 -29.00 -3.81
N PRO A 53 -12.20 -29.50 -3.97
CA PRO A 53 -13.36 -28.63 -4.13
C PRO A 53 -13.56 -27.64 -2.98
N ILE A 54 -13.44 -28.11 -1.72
CA ILE A 54 -13.57 -27.25 -0.53
C ILE A 54 -12.44 -26.21 -0.49
N ARG A 55 -11.21 -26.58 -0.87
CA ARG A 55 -10.07 -25.64 -0.92
C ARG A 55 -10.27 -24.56 -1.98
N LEU A 56 -10.78 -24.93 -3.15
CA LEU A 56 -11.07 -24.00 -4.24
C LEU A 56 -12.22 -23.05 -3.89
N GLU A 57 -13.26 -23.56 -3.23
CA GLU A 57 -14.36 -22.74 -2.73
C GLU A 57 -13.88 -21.74 -1.66
N ALA A 58 -13.11 -22.19 -0.66
CA ALA A 58 -12.52 -21.30 0.34
C ALA A 58 -11.67 -20.20 -0.32
N LEU A 59 -10.83 -20.57 -1.31
CA LEU A 59 -10.02 -19.64 -2.07
C LEU A 59 -10.87 -18.60 -2.81
N ALA A 60 -11.99 -19.00 -3.41
CA ALA A 60 -12.90 -18.12 -4.13
C ALA A 60 -13.66 -17.15 -3.19
N LEU A 61 -14.05 -17.62 -2.01
CA LEU A 61 -14.76 -16.81 -1.01
C LEU A 61 -13.83 -15.82 -0.29
N ARG A 62 -12.54 -16.16 -0.12
CA ARG A 62 -11.59 -15.42 0.71
C ARG A 62 -11.57 -13.91 0.47
N PRO A 63 -11.53 -13.37 -0.77
CA PRO A 63 -11.44 -11.92 -0.97
C PRO A 63 -12.64 -11.14 -0.41
N GLY A 64 -13.83 -11.75 -0.37
CA GLY A 64 -15.06 -11.10 0.09
C GLY A 64 -15.49 -11.49 1.50
N THR A 65 -15.25 -12.73 1.90
CA THR A 65 -15.72 -13.27 3.20
C THR A 65 -14.65 -13.21 4.27
N TRP A 66 -13.41 -13.60 3.94
CA TRP A 66 -12.30 -13.68 4.90
C TRP A 66 -11.06 -12.98 4.36
N PRO A 67 -11.13 -11.66 4.10
CA PRO A 67 -10.08 -10.97 3.39
C PRO A 67 -8.76 -11.03 4.16
N THR A 68 -7.68 -11.35 3.44
CA THR A 68 -6.31 -11.30 3.97
C THR A 68 -5.81 -9.87 4.09
N GLN A 69 -4.62 -9.66 4.69
CA GLN A 69 -3.96 -8.35 4.75
C GLN A 69 -3.85 -7.69 3.36
N SER A 70 -3.50 -8.47 2.33
CA SER A 70 -3.40 -8.00 0.94
C SER A 70 -4.75 -7.53 0.41
N HIS A 71 -5.82 -8.31 0.63
CA HIS A 71 -7.17 -7.94 0.19
C HIS A 71 -7.69 -6.68 0.89
N LEU A 72 -7.49 -6.60 2.21
CA LEU A 72 -7.89 -5.45 3.02
C LEU A 72 -7.19 -4.17 2.55
N LEU A 73 -5.86 -4.19 2.41
CA LEU A 73 -5.12 -3.01 1.95
C LEU A 73 -5.45 -2.66 0.50
N GLU A 74 -5.56 -3.65 -0.39
CA GLU A 74 -5.90 -3.39 -1.79
C GLU A 74 -7.26 -2.70 -1.93
N ALA A 75 -8.29 -3.21 -1.24
CA ALA A 75 -9.61 -2.61 -1.23
C ALA A 75 -9.56 -1.16 -0.70
N ALA A 76 -8.82 -0.93 0.38
CA ALA A 76 -8.65 0.40 0.96
C ALA A 76 -7.88 1.36 0.04
N MET A 77 -6.85 0.87 -0.66
CA MET A 77 -6.12 1.65 -1.67
C MET A 77 -7.03 2.05 -2.82
N ARG A 78 -7.91 1.16 -3.28
CA ARG A 78 -8.93 1.49 -4.30
C ARG A 78 -9.85 2.60 -3.83
N VAL A 79 -10.26 2.60 -2.55
CA VAL A 79 -11.05 3.69 -1.97
C VAL A 79 -10.23 4.97 -1.89
N ARG A 80 -9.01 4.91 -1.34
CA ARG A 80 -8.13 6.06 -1.16
C ARG A 80 -7.82 6.78 -2.47
N LEU A 81 -7.55 6.03 -3.55
CA LEU A 81 -7.26 6.56 -4.89
C LEU A 81 -8.48 7.17 -5.59
N ARG A 82 -9.69 6.99 -5.06
CA ARG A 82 -10.89 7.69 -5.55
C ARG A 82 -11.09 9.06 -4.90
N ALA A 83 -10.26 9.43 -3.93
CA ALA A 83 -10.35 10.75 -3.31
C ALA A 83 -10.08 11.86 -4.34
N PRO A 84 -10.73 13.03 -4.23
CA PRO A 84 -10.66 14.10 -5.24
C PRO A 84 -9.23 14.52 -5.60
N GLU A 85 -8.32 14.53 -4.63
CA GLU A 85 -6.93 14.90 -4.83
C GLU A 85 -6.07 13.81 -5.50
N LEU A 86 -6.50 12.54 -5.50
CA LEU A 86 -5.76 11.41 -6.07
C LEU A 86 -6.37 10.84 -7.36
N VAL A 87 -7.65 11.11 -7.64
CA VAL A 87 -8.42 10.44 -8.69
C VAL A 87 -8.14 10.95 -10.11
N GLY A 88 -7.49 12.11 -10.25
CA GLY A 88 -7.51 12.92 -11.46
C GLY A 88 -7.26 12.16 -12.77
N PRO A 89 -7.69 12.67 -13.93
CA PRO A 89 -7.06 12.23 -15.16
C PRO A 89 -5.59 12.68 -15.11
N TRP A 90 -4.71 11.75 -14.77
CA TRP A 90 -3.27 12.00 -14.74
C TRP A 90 -2.67 11.75 -16.12
N THR A 91 -1.87 12.71 -16.61
CA THR A 91 -1.03 12.47 -17.79
C THR A 91 -0.13 11.27 -17.50
N PRO A 92 -0.13 10.21 -18.32
CA PRO A 92 0.72 9.05 -18.14
C PRO A 92 2.20 9.42 -18.03
N PHE A 93 3.01 8.52 -17.49
CA PHE A 93 4.44 8.73 -17.49
C PHE A 93 5.01 8.76 -18.91
N THR A 94 5.89 9.71 -19.19
CA THR A 94 6.78 9.64 -20.34
C THR A 94 7.78 8.50 -20.16
N HIS A 95 8.41 8.07 -21.25
CA HIS A 95 9.44 7.03 -21.18
C HIS A 95 10.57 7.39 -20.20
N GLU A 96 11.05 8.64 -20.23
CA GLU A 96 12.10 9.13 -19.34
C GLU A 96 11.64 9.12 -17.86
N GLU A 97 10.40 9.53 -17.59
CA GLU A 97 9.84 9.50 -16.25
C GLU A 97 9.73 8.08 -15.70
N GLN A 98 9.38 7.10 -16.56
CA GLN A 98 9.34 5.67 -16.21
C GLN A 98 10.72 5.14 -15.87
N GLU A 99 11.74 5.41 -16.69
CA GLU A 99 13.11 4.99 -16.40
C GLU A 99 13.63 5.65 -15.11
N ALA A 100 13.30 6.91 -14.87
CA ALA A 100 13.62 7.59 -13.62
C ALA A 100 12.93 6.94 -12.38
N GLN A 101 11.77 6.28 -12.53
CA GLN A 101 11.15 5.48 -11.46
C GLN A 101 11.99 4.26 -11.07
N ARG A 102 12.80 3.72 -11.98
CA ARG A 102 13.62 2.53 -11.73
C ARG A 102 14.92 2.82 -11.00
N LEU A 103 15.33 4.09 -10.95
CA LEU A 103 16.59 4.46 -10.32
C LEU A 103 16.57 4.19 -8.81
N PRO A 104 17.62 3.55 -8.26
CA PRO A 104 17.72 3.31 -6.83
C PRO A 104 18.01 4.62 -6.09
N GLY A 105 17.31 4.86 -4.98
CA GLY A 105 17.57 6.02 -4.11
C GLY A 105 16.33 6.56 -3.43
N ARG A 106 16.52 7.40 -2.41
CA ARG A 106 15.42 8.17 -1.80
C ARG A 106 15.03 9.28 -2.76
N ARG A 107 13.78 9.24 -3.23
CA ARG A 107 13.17 10.38 -3.90
C ARG A 107 13.03 11.56 -2.94
N TYR A 108 13.10 12.76 -3.50
CA TYR A 108 12.85 13.98 -2.74
C TYR A 108 11.49 13.91 -2.07
N GLY A 109 11.40 14.35 -0.81
CA GLY A 109 10.11 14.46 -0.13
C GLY A 109 9.72 13.37 0.84
N THR A 110 10.56 12.37 1.11
CA THR A 110 10.25 11.47 2.23
C THR A 110 10.49 12.21 3.54
N SER A 111 9.41 12.56 4.25
CA SER A 111 9.47 13.13 5.59
C SER A 111 10.32 12.25 6.51
N LYS A 112 10.91 12.82 7.58
CA LYS A 112 11.70 12.06 8.57
C LYS A 112 10.85 11.16 9.48
N GLN A 113 9.65 10.78 9.06
CA GLN A 113 8.84 9.83 9.80
C GLN A 113 9.49 8.45 9.74
N LYS A 114 9.57 7.79 10.91
CA LYS A 114 10.12 6.45 11.05
C LYS A 114 8.99 5.44 10.95
N PHE A 115 9.00 4.66 9.87
CA PHE A 115 8.15 3.48 9.70
C PHE A 115 9.03 2.27 9.93
N THR A 116 8.67 1.44 10.91
CA THR A 116 9.54 0.37 11.41
C THR A 116 9.07 -1.01 11.00
N ASP A 117 7.84 -1.12 10.52
CA ASP A 117 7.27 -2.39 10.11
C ASP A 117 7.18 -2.46 8.59
N LYS A 118 7.76 -3.52 8.01
CA LYS A 118 7.82 -3.78 6.58
C LYS A 118 6.88 -4.92 6.26
N MET A 119 5.79 -4.62 5.57
CA MET A 119 4.80 -5.61 5.15
C MET A 119 5.05 -6.02 3.70
N ALA A 120 4.89 -7.31 3.40
CA ALA A 120 4.91 -7.86 2.05
C ALA A 120 3.47 -8.24 1.68
N LEU A 121 2.90 -7.55 0.70
CA LEU A 121 1.47 -7.63 0.37
C LEU A 121 1.29 -7.84 -1.14
N ASP A 122 0.38 -8.73 -1.50
CA ASP A 122 0.11 -9.07 -2.89
C ASP A 122 -0.97 -8.14 -3.46
N ILE A 123 -0.54 -7.11 -4.17
CA ILE A 123 -1.42 -6.04 -4.67
C ILE A 123 -1.45 -6.09 -6.20
N ASP A 124 -2.60 -5.74 -6.77
CA ASP A 124 -2.79 -5.53 -8.21
C ASP A 124 -1.76 -4.53 -8.78
N PRO A 125 -0.89 -4.93 -9.73
CA PRO A 125 0.09 -4.04 -10.32
C PRO A 125 -0.54 -2.79 -10.95
N VAL A 126 -1.73 -2.91 -11.55
CA VAL A 126 -2.42 -1.75 -12.15
C VAL A 126 -2.77 -0.71 -11.09
N LEU A 127 -3.15 -1.16 -9.88
CA LEU A 127 -3.43 -0.28 -8.76
C LEU A 127 -2.16 0.41 -8.25
N ILE A 128 -1.05 -0.33 -8.20
CA ILE A 128 0.27 0.19 -7.81
C ILE A 128 0.76 1.23 -8.80
N ASP A 129 0.66 0.95 -10.11
CA ASP A 129 1.04 1.88 -11.17
C ASP A 129 0.20 3.16 -11.10
N HIS A 130 -1.10 3.04 -10.89
CA HIS A 130 -1.97 4.20 -10.70
C HIS A 130 -1.58 5.01 -9.46
N ALA A 131 -1.30 4.36 -8.33
CA ALA A 131 -0.84 5.05 -7.12
C ALA A 131 0.51 5.75 -7.33
N HIS A 132 1.44 5.14 -8.06
CA HIS A 132 2.71 5.76 -8.43
C HIS A 132 2.51 6.99 -9.30
N LEU A 133 1.64 6.90 -10.31
CA LEU A 133 1.35 8.00 -11.22
C LEU A 133 0.73 9.18 -10.48
N ALA A 134 -0.31 8.92 -9.67
CA ALA A 134 -0.96 9.93 -8.85
C ALA A 134 0.05 10.59 -7.89
N ALA A 135 0.82 9.78 -7.16
CA ALA A 135 1.83 10.29 -6.23
C ALA A 135 2.87 11.17 -6.93
N TYR A 136 3.30 10.79 -8.14
CA TYR A 136 4.26 11.57 -8.91
C TYR A 136 3.68 12.91 -9.35
N ARG A 137 2.55 12.91 -10.04
CA ARG A 137 1.95 14.14 -10.62
C ARG A 137 1.57 15.15 -9.56
N ILE A 138 1.06 14.71 -8.42
CA ILE A 138 0.75 15.59 -7.28
C ILE A 138 2.03 16.19 -6.68
N SER A 139 3.09 15.40 -6.61
CA SER A 139 4.35 15.81 -5.98
C SER A 139 5.26 16.64 -6.88
N GLU A 140 5.07 16.56 -8.19
CA GLU A 140 5.86 17.26 -9.21
C GLU A 140 6.03 18.76 -8.92
N PRO A 141 4.96 19.57 -8.73
CA PRO A 141 5.11 21.00 -8.43
C PRO A 141 5.81 21.26 -7.09
N ILE A 142 5.66 20.37 -6.11
CA ILE A 142 6.27 20.51 -4.78
C ILE A 142 7.77 20.23 -4.85
N VAL A 143 8.18 19.23 -5.64
CA VAL A 143 9.58 18.92 -5.91
C VAL A 143 10.22 20.05 -6.71
N ALA A 144 9.52 20.62 -7.69
CA ALA A 144 10.00 21.80 -8.41
C ALA A 144 10.26 22.97 -7.46
N ALA A 145 9.34 23.26 -6.53
CA ALA A 145 9.54 24.30 -5.51
C ALA A 145 10.77 24.03 -4.61
N LEU A 146 10.98 22.78 -4.18
CA LEU A 146 12.18 22.41 -3.41
C LEU A 146 13.48 22.69 -4.19
N ILE A 147 13.49 22.45 -5.51
CA ILE A 147 14.64 22.70 -6.38
C ILE A 147 14.85 24.21 -6.58
N THR A 148 13.80 24.94 -6.94
CA THR A 148 13.85 26.40 -7.18
C THR A 148 14.29 27.17 -5.93
N GLU A 149 13.85 26.75 -4.74
CA GLU A 149 14.24 27.37 -3.46
C GLU A 149 15.62 26.90 -2.94
N ASN A 150 16.36 26.08 -3.72
CA ASN A 150 17.65 25.49 -3.34
C ASN A 150 17.60 24.73 -1.99
N LEU A 151 16.51 23.98 -1.77
CA LEU A 151 16.25 23.20 -0.55
C LEU A 151 16.62 21.71 -0.70
N VAL A 152 17.39 21.39 -1.74
CA VAL A 152 17.87 20.05 -2.08
C VAL A 152 19.39 20.01 -2.10
N GLY A 153 19.99 18.94 -1.57
CA GLY A 153 21.44 18.70 -1.66
C GLY A 153 22.27 19.21 -0.46
N PRO A 154 23.62 19.11 -0.55
CA PRO A 154 24.53 19.50 0.51
C PRO A 154 24.44 21.00 0.82
N GLY A 155 24.23 21.37 2.08
CA GLY A 155 24.09 22.77 2.48
C GLY A 155 22.69 23.37 2.28
N ALA A 156 21.74 22.61 1.72
CA ALA A 156 20.33 22.95 1.79
C ALA A 156 19.90 23.10 3.26
N SER A 157 19.06 24.08 3.54
CA SER A 157 18.49 24.29 4.88
C SER A 157 19.52 24.58 5.99
N ARG A 158 20.54 25.41 5.69
CA ARG A 158 21.50 25.93 6.68
C ARG A 158 20.84 26.82 7.74
N SER A 159 19.81 27.60 7.36
CA SER A 159 19.03 28.40 8.30
C SER A 159 17.83 27.63 8.86
N ARG A 160 17.33 28.04 10.03
CA ARG A 160 16.11 27.48 10.63
C ARG A 160 14.90 27.64 9.69
N THR A 161 14.75 28.80 9.08
CA THR A 161 13.67 29.10 8.13
C THR A 161 13.70 28.16 6.93
N ALA A 162 14.88 27.92 6.35
CA ALA A 162 15.03 27.00 5.22
C ALA A 162 14.82 25.53 5.61
N ARG A 163 15.07 25.13 6.86
CA ARG A 163 14.70 23.79 7.37
C ARG A 163 13.20 23.64 7.48
N GLN A 164 12.55 24.62 8.09
CA GLN A 164 11.11 24.63 8.26
C GLN A 164 10.39 24.61 6.91
N ARG A 165 10.78 25.49 5.99
CA ARG A 165 10.23 25.54 4.64
C ARG A 165 10.39 24.23 3.87
N ARG A 166 11.57 23.61 3.99
CA ARG A 166 11.81 22.28 3.43
C ARG A 166 10.88 21.24 4.05
N GLU A 167 10.72 21.22 5.36
CA GLU A 167 9.83 20.27 6.05
C GLU A 167 8.36 20.45 5.64
N GLU A 168 7.90 21.69 5.49
CA GLU A 168 6.54 22.03 5.00
C GLU A 168 6.30 21.51 3.58
N LEU A 169 7.25 21.70 2.65
CA LEU A 169 7.14 21.18 1.29
C LEU A 169 7.23 19.64 1.29
N GLN A 170 8.14 19.05 2.06
CA GLN A 170 8.25 17.59 2.16
C GLN A 170 7.00 16.93 2.74
N ALA A 171 6.28 17.59 3.66
CA ALA A 171 5.03 17.09 4.21
C ALA A 171 3.90 17.02 3.18
N GLN A 172 4.00 17.76 2.07
CA GLN A 172 2.99 17.75 1.00
C GLN A 172 3.27 16.68 -0.06
N ILE A 173 4.48 16.11 -0.10
CA ILE A 173 4.86 15.11 -1.10
C ILE A 173 4.12 13.79 -0.85
N TYR A 174 3.57 13.25 -1.94
CA TYR A 174 2.96 11.93 -1.98
C TYR A 174 3.98 10.88 -2.40
N THR A 175 3.85 9.71 -1.77
CA THR A 175 4.61 8.51 -2.11
C THR A 175 3.64 7.34 -2.10
N LEU A 176 3.99 6.25 -2.81
CA LEU A 176 3.22 5.00 -2.71
C LEU A 176 3.02 4.60 -1.25
N GLY A 177 4.09 4.66 -0.45
CA GLY A 177 4.01 4.34 0.98
C GLY A 177 3.06 5.25 1.76
N ARG A 178 2.98 6.55 1.42
CA ARG A 178 2.01 7.47 2.03
C ARG A 178 0.57 7.07 1.66
N ILE A 179 0.30 6.84 0.38
CA ILE A 179 -1.04 6.44 -0.09
C ILE A 179 -1.47 5.14 0.60
N ALA A 180 -0.58 4.15 0.68
CA ALA A 180 -0.85 2.88 1.35
C ALA A 180 -1.10 3.06 2.85
N ARG A 181 -0.38 3.94 3.54
CA ARG A 181 -0.63 4.24 4.96
C ARG A 181 -1.94 4.97 5.20
N GLU A 182 -2.26 5.97 4.37
CA GLU A 182 -3.54 6.67 4.44
C GLU A 182 -4.70 5.73 4.13
N ALA A 183 -4.53 4.82 3.17
CA ALA A 183 -5.49 3.74 2.92
C ALA A 183 -5.63 2.81 4.14
N LEU A 184 -4.51 2.45 4.77
CA LEU A 184 -4.53 1.59 5.95
C LEU A 184 -5.26 2.24 7.12
N ALA A 185 -5.10 3.55 7.34
CA ALA A 185 -5.82 4.31 8.36
C ALA A 185 -7.35 4.15 8.24
N ILE A 186 -7.87 4.15 7.00
CA ILE A 186 -9.30 3.89 6.71
C ILE A 186 -9.73 2.50 7.21
N VAL A 187 -8.89 1.49 7.06
CA VAL A 187 -9.19 0.11 7.49
C VAL A 187 -9.12 -0.04 9.01
N VAL A 188 -8.08 0.53 9.63
CA VAL A 188 -7.86 0.38 11.08
C VAL A 188 -8.67 1.37 11.91
N GLY A 189 -9.50 2.20 11.29
CA GLY A 189 -10.42 3.13 11.95
C GLY A 189 -9.72 4.33 12.59
N ARG A 190 -8.70 4.89 11.92
CA ARG A 190 -7.96 6.09 12.35
C ARG A 190 -8.17 7.26 11.41
#